data_AF-A0A4D7E2G5-F1
#
_entry.id   AF-A0A4D7E2G5-F1
#
_cell.length_a   1.000
_cell.length_b   1.000
_cell.length_c   1.000
_cell.angle_alpha   90.00
_cell.angle_beta   90.00
_cell.angle_gamma   90.00
#
_symmetry.space_group_name_H-M   'P 1'
#
loop_
_entity.id
_entity.type
_entity.pdbx_description
1 polymer ?
#
loop_
_entity_poly.entity_id
_entity_poly.type
_entity_poly.pdbx_seq_one_letter_code
_entity_poly.pdbx_strand_id
1 'polypeptide(L)'
;MVDIKEVMESEEMRDVVTALDALKRRWAPSHQVTDHIRPTVLALVGKYKAKEILQVLLDSKEYYPGYKEVLAASFGGWLIMPRERRVREILMVHAALNHMHDTEWKLGEAQLSLERDITARYILTSMDFLIEIYDSLGGYQAFAQNPSFEMMWIAFERDEKVINTAVLAMTFLHHAIDQFSVRGRPFIPSLNKAVLVLDELKATKPPFPYKEKYVSRSLLHQRWSQNKQTLALLYAASTIRINRKTLLQLILDGFFSYENHQPYLDIWVCRARYVAAHIFARMGDPDLERKTISLIGGGHATAFAPQKLSIVETAAFNTAFRNVINI
;
A
#
# COMPACT_ATOMS: atom_id res chain seq x y z
N MET A 1 -53.43 -13.22 2.38
CA MET A 1 -52.06 -12.86 2.80
C MET A 1 -51.45 -14.15 3.29
N VAL A 2 -50.45 -14.67 2.59
CA VAL A 2 -49.75 -15.90 3.02
C VAL A 2 -48.92 -15.52 4.25
N ASP A 3 -49.02 -16.31 5.32
CA ASP A 3 -48.22 -16.10 6.52
C ASP A 3 -46.76 -16.43 6.19
N ILE A 4 -45.84 -15.49 6.45
CA ILE A 4 -44.40 -15.68 6.24
C ILE A 4 -43.92 -16.91 7.04
N LYS A 5 -44.55 -17.18 8.18
CA LYS A 5 -44.24 -18.35 9.00
C LYS A 5 -44.59 -19.66 8.31
N GLU A 6 -45.73 -19.71 7.61
CA GLU A 6 -46.12 -20.89 6.81
C GLU A 6 -45.18 -21.10 5.61
N VAL A 7 -44.69 -20.02 4.99
CA VAL A 7 -43.69 -20.11 3.90
C VAL A 7 -42.34 -20.59 4.42
N MET A 8 -41.91 -20.13 5.60
CA MET A 8 -40.64 -20.57 6.18
C MET A 8 -40.65 -22.06 6.59
N GLU A 9 -41.82 -22.59 6.96
CA GLU A 9 -42.00 -23.98 7.39
C GLU A 9 -42.31 -24.94 6.23
N SER A 10 -42.50 -24.42 5.01
CA SER A 10 -42.90 -25.16 3.80
C SER A 10 -41.82 -26.14 3.32
N GLU A 11 -42.23 -27.15 2.55
CA GLU A 11 -41.32 -28.14 1.94
C GLU A 11 -40.39 -27.48 0.92
N GLU A 12 -40.91 -26.56 0.12
CA GLU A 12 -40.15 -25.81 -0.87
C GLU A 12 -39.03 -24.98 -0.23
N MET A 13 -39.29 -24.37 0.94
CA MET A 13 -38.25 -23.64 1.67
C MET A 13 -37.17 -24.56 2.23
N ARG A 14 -37.54 -25.76 2.69
CA ARG A 14 -36.55 -26.76 3.14
C ARG A 14 -35.67 -27.25 1.98
N ASP A 15 -36.24 -27.41 0.80
CA ASP A 15 -35.49 -27.77 -0.41
C ASP A 15 -34.51 -26.66 -0.80
N VAL A 16 -34.94 -25.39 -0.73
CA VAL A 16 -34.06 -24.23 -0.95
C VAL A 16 -32.91 -24.22 0.06
N VAL A 17 -33.19 -24.38 1.35
CA VAL A 17 -32.14 -24.44 2.38
C VAL A 17 -31.16 -25.58 2.13
N THR A 18 -31.68 -26.76 1.77
CA THR A 18 -30.84 -27.94 1.44
C THR A 18 -29.95 -27.68 0.23
N ALA A 19 -30.48 -27.05 -0.82
CA ALA A 19 -29.71 -26.67 -1.99
C ALA A 19 -28.62 -25.63 -1.65
N LEU A 20 -28.95 -24.62 -0.84
CA LEU A 20 -27.99 -23.63 -0.38
C LEU A 20 -26.87 -24.25 0.47
N ASP A 21 -27.21 -25.18 1.36
CA ASP A 21 -26.22 -25.91 2.16
C ASP A 21 -25.33 -26.79 1.31
N ALA A 22 -25.86 -27.43 0.26
CA ALA A 22 -25.07 -28.18 -0.71
C ALA A 22 -24.07 -27.26 -1.44
N LEU A 23 -24.49 -26.06 -1.84
CA LEU A 23 -23.61 -25.07 -2.46
C LEU A 23 -22.54 -24.57 -1.49
N LYS A 24 -22.90 -24.28 -0.23
CA LYS A 24 -21.94 -23.89 0.82
C LYS A 24 -20.92 -24.99 1.05
N ARG A 25 -21.33 -26.25 1.19
CA ARG A 25 -20.39 -27.38 1.35
C ARG A 25 -19.42 -27.52 0.18
N ARG A 26 -19.86 -27.17 -1.03
CA ARG A 26 -19.06 -27.26 -2.25
C ARG A 26 -18.07 -26.10 -2.41
N TRP A 27 -18.49 -24.88 -2.05
CA TRP A 27 -17.79 -23.65 -2.44
C TRP A 27 -17.34 -22.76 -1.29
N ALA A 28 -17.95 -22.86 -0.10
CA ALA A 28 -17.61 -21.99 1.01
C ALA A 28 -16.20 -22.31 1.55
N PRO A 29 -15.43 -21.29 1.96
CA PRO A 29 -14.13 -21.52 2.57
C PRO A 29 -14.25 -22.31 3.87
N SER A 30 -13.31 -23.21 4.13
CA SER A 30 -13.41 -24.19 5.21
C SER A 30 -13.23 -23.58 6.61
N HIS A 31 -12.44 -22.52 6.75
CA HIS A 31 -12.15 -21.86 8.03
C HIS A 31 -11.97 -20.35 7.82
N GLN A 32 -12.61 -19.54 8.65
CA GLN A 32 -12.46 -18.08 8.65
C GLN A 32 -12.46 -17.57 10.08
N VAL A 33 -11.64 -16.54 10.34
CA VAL A 33 -11.74 -15.77 11.58
C VAL A 33 -13.10 -15.06 11.62
N THR A 34 -13.83 -15.24 12.72
CA THR A 34 -15.14 -14.61 12.96
C THR A 34 -15.06 -13.42 13.91
N ASP A 35 -13.98 -13.32 14.70
CA ASP A 35 -13.72 -12.19 15.59
C ASP A 35 -12.64 -11.29 14.97
N HIS A 36 -13.09 -10.26 14.25
CA HIS A 36 -12.23 -9.27 13.61
C HIS A 36 -12.85 -7.88 13.60
N ILE A 37 -12.01 -6.87 13.33
CA ILE A 37 -12.45 -5.48 13.20
C ILE A 37 -12.75 -5.19 11.73
N ARG A 38 -13.93 -4.67 11.43
CA ARG A 38 -14.35 -4.37 10.04
C ARG A 38 -13.32 -3.52 9.28
N PRO A 39 -13.05 -3.79 7.99
CA PRO A 39 -12.09 -3.01 7.19
C PRO A 39 -12.38 -1.51 7.16
N THR A 40 -13.65 -1.14 7.05
CA THR A 40 -14.11 0.26 7.06
C THR A 40 -13.86 0.95 8.40
N VAL A 41 -13.95 0.24 9.52
CA VAL A 41 -13.61 0.76 10.84
C VAL A 41 -12.11 1.01 10.97
N LEU A 42 -11.26 0.16 10.40
CA LEU A 42 -9.81 0.36 10.39
C LEU A 42 -9.39 1.52 9.49
N ALA A 43 -10.03 1.65 8.32
CA ALA A 43 -9.59 2.54 7.26
C ALA A 43 -10.29 3.91 7.20
N LEU A 44 -11.55 4.01 7.64
CA LEU A 44 -12.41 5.17 7.38
C LEU A 44 -12.98 5.81 8.65
N VAL A 45 -13.09 5.06 9.75
CA VAL A 45 -13.63 5.59 11.02
C VAL A 45 -12.52 6.15 11.90
N GLY A 46 -12.58 7.46 12.16
CA GLY A 46 -11.64 8.16 13.03
C GLY A 46 -10.24 8.28 12.41
N LYS A 47 -9.20 8.09 13.22
CA LYS A 47 -7.81 8.06 12.74
C LYS A 47 -7.53 6.76 12.01
N TYR A 48 -6.84 6.86 10.87
CA TYR A 48 -6.43 5.71 10.07
C TYR A 48 -5.52 4.76 10.87
N LYS A 49 -5.92 3.48 10.97
CA LYS A 49 -5.27 2.47 11.81
C LYS A 49 -4.21 1.68 11.04
N ALA A 50 -3.18 2.39 10.57
CA ALA A 50 -2.17 1.82 9.67
C ALA A 50 -1.40 0.64 10.25
N LYS A 51 -1.11 0.68 11.57
CA LYS A 51 -0.38 -0.38 12.27
C LYS A 51 -1.21 -1.66 12.30
N GLU A 52 -2.47 -1.54 12.69
CA GLU A 52 -3.42 -2.63 12.81
C GLU A 52 -3.68 -3.26 11.43
N ILE A 53 -3.86 -2.43 10.41
CA ILE A 53 -4.00 -2.89 9.02
C ILE A 53 -2.77 -3.69 8.58
N LEU A 54 -1.56 -3.13 8.77
CA LEU A 54 -0.33 -3.81 8.40
C LEU A 54 -0.17 -5.13 9.17
N GLN A 55 -0.54 -5.19 10.44
CA GLN A 55 -0.53 -6.43 11.23
C GLN A 55 -1.46 -7.48 10.62
N VAL A 56 -2.68 -7.10 10.21
CA VAL A 56 -3.59 -8.05 9.55
C VAL A 56 -3.04 -8.53 8.20
N LEU A 57 -2.40 -7.64 7.43
CA LEU A 57 -1.77 -8.02 6.16
C LEU A 57 -0.55 -8.94 6.35
N LEU A 58 0.14 -8.87 7.49
CA LEU A 58 1.27 -9.75 7.80
C LEU A 58 0.86 -11.07 8.47
N ASP A 59 -0.33 -11.10 9.09
CA ASP A 59 -0.84 -12.30 9.77
C ASP A 59 -1.15 -13.41 8.75
N SER A 60 -0.88 -14.66 9.11
CA SER A 60 -1.24 -15.84 8.31
C SER A 60 -2.71 -16.24 8.44
N LYS A 61 -3.46 -15.64 9.38
CA LYS A 61 -4.90 -15.90 9.54
C LYS A 61 -5.67 -15.65 8.25
N GLU A 62 -6.61 -16.56 7.98
CA GLU A 62 -7.58 -16.46 6.90
C GLU A 62 -8.84 -15.74 7.39
N TYR A 63 -9.20 -14.66 6.68
CA TYR A 63 -10.43 -13.90 6.89
C TYR A 63 -11.40 -14.22 5.76
N TYR A 64 -12.62 -13.70 5.82
CA TYR A 64 -13.55 -13.85 4.71
C TYR A 64 -12.98 -13.24 3.40
N PRO A 65 -13.38 -13.74 2.22
CA PRO A 65 -12.84 -13.32 0.93
C PRO A 65 -12.95 -11.80 0.71
N GLY A 66 -11.92 -11.19 0.13
CA GLY A 66 -11.89 -9.74 -0.11
C GLY A 66 -11.51 -8.88 1.11
N TYR A 67 -11.50 -9.41 2.34
CA TYR A 67 -11.12 -8.66 3.54
C TYR A 67 -9.72 -8.04 3.44
N LYS A 68 -8.70 -8.87 3.16
CA LYS A 68 -7.31 -8.38 3.06
C LYS A 68 -7.05 -7.59 1.78
N GLU A 69 -7.77 -7.87 0.69
CA GLU A 69 -7.66 -7.11 -0.56
C GLU A 69 -8.04 -5.63 -0.35
N VAL A 70 -9.21 -5.40 0.26
CA VAL A 70 -9.70 -4.05 0.52
C VAL A 70 -8.77 -3.31 1.48
N LEU A 71 -8.24 -4.00 2.50
CA LEU A 71 -7.26 -3.42 3.41
C LEU A 71 -5.93 -3.10 2.74
N ALA A 72 -5.43 -3.95 1.84
CA ALA A 72 -4.19 -3.72 1.10
C ALA A 72 -4.32 -2.50 0.17
N ALA A 73 -5.42 -2.39 -0.58
CA ALA A 73 -5.70 -1.23 -1.42
C ALA A 73 -5.79 0.06 -0.59
N SER A 74 -6.46 0.00 0.55
CA SER A 74 -6.51 1.11 1.52
C SER A 74 -5.12 1.52 2.01
N PHE A 75 -4.28 0.55 2.34
CA PHE A 75 -2.92 0.76 2.84
C PHE A 75 -2.02 1.36 1.77
N GLY A 76 -2.11 0.89 0.53
CA GLY A 76 -1.43 1.48 -0.63
C GLY A 76 -1.79 2.95 -0.81
N GLY A 77 -3.09 3.27 -0.81
CA GLY A 77 -3.57 4.66 -0.86
C GLY A 77 -3.11 5.52 0.30
N TRP A 78 -3.10 4.97 1.52
CA TRP A 78 -2.59 5.67 2.70
C TRP A 78 -1.09 5.96 2.60
N LEU A 79 -0.29 5.04 2.06
CA LEU A 79 1.16 5.23 1.97
C LEU A 79 1.54 6.42 1.10
N ILE A 80 0.86 6.55 -0.04
CA ILE A 80 1.12 7.63 -1.01
C ILE A 80 0.49 8.94 -0.55
N MET A 81 -0.72 8.90 0.03
CA MET A 81 -1.46 10.08 0.47
C MET A 81 -2.07 9.88 1.87
N PRO A 82 -1.27 9.95 2.94
CA PRO A 82 -1.72 9.62 4.30
C PRO A 82 -2.87 10.48 4.81
N ARG A 83 -3.00 11.70 4.26
CA ARG A 83 -3.98 12.70 4.69
C ARG A 83 -5.28 12.65 3.87
N GLU A 84 -5.27 12.02 2.71
CA GLU A 84 -6.41 12.01 1.80
C GLU A 84 -7.28 10.77 2.03
N ARG A 85 -8.36 10.93 2.81
CA ARG A 85 -9.31 9.84 3.05
C ARG A 85 -9.95 9.33 1.76
N ARG A 86 -10.31 10.25 0.86
CA ARG A 86 -11.03 9.93 -0.37
C ARG A 86 -10.26 8.96 -1.27
N VAL A 87 -8.93 9.08 -1.30
CA VAL A 87 -8.05 8.19 -2.08
C VAL A 87 -8.15 6.75 -1.59
N ARG A 88 -8.08 6.55 -0.28
CA ARG A 88 -8.21 5.22 0.33
C ARG A 88 -9.58 4.62 0.05
N GLU A 89 -10.62 5.43 0.17
CA GLU A 89 -12.00 5.00 -0.10
C GLU A 89 -12.20 4.57 -1.56
N ILE A 90 -11.73 5.36 -2.52
CA ILE A 90 -11.83 5.02 -3.94
C ILE A 90 -11.08 3.72 -4.26
N LEU A 91 -9.87 3.55 -3.73
CA LEU A 91 -9.07 2.33 -3.92
C LEU A 91 -9.71 1.12 -3.24
N MET A 92 -10.32 1.30 -2.06
CA MET A 92 -11.09 0.24 -1.40
C MET A 92 -12.29 -0.19 -2.24
N VAL A 93 -13.02 0.74 -2.86
CA VAL A 93 -14.14 0.43 -3.77
C VAL A 93 -13.66 -0.34 -5.00
N HIS A 94 -12.54 0.06 -5.61
CA HIS A 94 -11.97 -0.69 -6.74
C HIS A 94 -11.55 -2.11 -6.35
N ALA A 95 -10.92 -2.29 -5.19
CA ALA A 95 -10.58 -3.62 -4.70
C ALA A 95 -11.82 -4.47 -4.41
N ALA A 96 -12.89 -3.86 -3.89
CA ALA A 96 -14.16 -4.54 -3.67
C ALA A 96 -14.82 -4.97 -5.00
N LEU A 97 -14.82 -4.09 -6.01
CA LEU A 97 -15.33 -4.39 -7.36
C LEU A 97 -14.54 -5.52 -8.03
N ASN A 98 -13.21 -5.47 -7.97
CA ASN A 98 -12.35 -6.52 -8.51
C ASN A 98 -12.63 -7.86 -7.81
N HIS A 99 -12.76 -7.85 -6.48
CA HIS A 99 -13.11 -9.06 -5.75
C HIS A 99 -14.44 -9.67 -6.22
N MET A 100 -15.49 -8.85 -6.34
CA MET A 100 -16.79 -9.32 -6.83
C MET A 100 -16.69 -9.86 -8.26
N HIS A 101 -15.99 -9.15 -9.15
CA HIS A 101 -15.77 -9.59 -10.53
C HIS A 101 -15.03 -10.93 -10.59
N ASP A 102 -13.95 -11.09 -9.81
CA ASP A 102 -13.18 -12.33 -9.76
C ASP A 102 -14.01 -13.51 -9.24
N THR A 103 -14.94 -13.27 -8.30
CA THR A 103 -15.86 -14.32 -7.82
C THR A 103 -16.83 -14.79 -8.89
N GLU A 104 -17.34 -13.88 -9.72
CA GLU A 104 -18.17 -14.24 -10.88
C GLU A 104 -17.34 -14.99 -11.94
N TRP A 105 -16.12 -14.53 -12.18
CA TRP A 105 -15.21 -15.13 -13.16
C TRP A 105 -14.78 -16.56 -12.77
N LYS A 106 -14.60 -16.84 -11.47
CA LYS A 106 -14.27 -18.17 -10.95
C LYS A 106 -15.30 -19.25 -11.32
N LEU A 107 -16.54 -18.86 -11.63
CA LEU A 107 -17.58 -19.78 -12.09
C LEU A 107 -17.59 -20.01 -13.62
N GLY A 108 -16.61 -19.47 -14.36
CA GLY A 108 -16.43 -19.66 -15.82
C GLY A 108 -17.41 -18.85 -16.68
N GLU A 109 -17.49 -19.11 -17.99
CA GLU A 109 -18.39 -18.42 -18.93
C GLU A 109 -19.69 -19.21 -19.22
N ALA A 110 -20.28 -19.82 -18.19
CA ALA A 110 -21.52 -20.60 -18.34
C ALA A 110 -22.76 -19.69 -18.49
N GLN A 111 -23.87 -20.26 -18.98
CA GLN A 111 -25.17 -19.58 -19.00
C GLN A 111 -25.55 -19.06 -17.61
N LEU A 112 -26.20 -17.89 -17.57
CA LEU A 112 -26.75 -17.31 -16.34
C LEU A 112 -27.75 -18.29 -15.71
N SER A 113 -27.49 -18.68 -14.47
CA SER A 113 -28.38 -19.52 -13.66
C SER A 113 -28.48 -18.96 -12.25
N LEU A 114 -29.59 -19.28 -11.57
CA LEU A 114 -29.79 -18.86 -10.18
C LEU A 114 -28.71 -19.45 -9.26
N GLU A 115 -28.33 -20.71 -9.48
CA GLU A 115 -27.24 -21.37 -8.74
C GLU A 115 -25.93 -20.58 -8.84
N ARG A 116 -25.59 -20.16 -10.07
CA ARG A 116 -24.38 -19.40 -10.34
C ARG A 116 -24.42 -18.04 -9.65
N ASP A 117 -25.52 -17.31 -9.79
CA ASP A 117 -25.68 -15.98 -9.22
C ASP A 117 -25.58 -16.01 -7.68
N ILE A 118 -26.28 -16.97 -7.05
CA ILE A 118 -26.23 -17.17 -5.60
C ILE A 118 -24.80 -17.54 -5.16
N THR A 119 -24.15 -18.44 -5.88
CA THR A 119 -22.80 -18.91 -5.54
C THR A 119 -21.79 -17.76 -5.60
N ALA A 120 -21.79 -16.96 -6.67
CA ALA A 120 -20.87 -15.83 -6.81
C ALA A 120 -21.12 -14.77 -5.72
N ARG A 121 -22.37 -14.31 -5.59
CA ARG A 121 -22.72 -13.13 -4.78
C ARG A 121 -22.76 -13.39 -3.28
N TYR A 122 -23.21 -14.57 -2.85
CA TYR A 122 -23.47 -14.81 -1.42
C TYR A 122 -22.51 -15.83 -0.80
N ILE A 123 -21.91 -16.72 -1.61
CA ILE A 123 -21.00 -17.75 -1.11
C ILE A 123 -19.54 -17.34 -1.33
N LEU A 124 -19.14 -17.08 -2.58
CA LEU A 124 -17.75 -16.76 -2.92
C LEU A 124 -17.36 -15.33 -2.52
N THR A 125 -18.26 -14.37 -2.70
CA THR A 125 -18.07 -13.00 -2.19
C THR A 125 -18.16 -12.95 -0.65
N SER A 126 -18.97 -13.82 -0.03
CA SER A 126 -19.34 -13.83 1.39
C SER A 126 -20.38 -12.78 1.82
N MET A 127 -21.29 -13.19 2.70
CA MET A 127 -22.24 -12.30 3.38
C MET A 127 -21.55 -11.26 4.26
N ASP A 128 -20.46 -11.64 4.93
CA ASP A 128 -19.70 -10.71 5.78
C ASP A 128 -19.06 -9.60 4.93
N PHE A 129 -18.59 -9.93 3.73
CA PHE A 129 -18.12 -8.93 2.79
C PHE A 129 -19.22 -7.95 2.40
N LEU A 130 -20.42 -8.45 2.07
CA LEU A 130 -21.54 -7.61 1.68
C LEU A 130 -21.91 -6.62 2.80
N ILE A 131 -21.99 -7.09 4.04
CA ILE A 131 -22.38 -6.28 5.19
C ILE A 131 -21.26 -5.30 5.59
N GLU A 132 -20.03 -5.78 5.69
CA GLU A 132 -18.93 -5.03 6.33
C GLU A 132 -18.13 -4.16 5.36
N ILE A 133 -18.18 -4.47 4.06
CA ILE A 133 -17.46 -3.75 3.01
C ILE A 133 -18.45 -3.12 2.04
N TYR A 134 -19.24 -3.92 1.32
CA TYR A 134 -20.07 -3.40 0.22
C TYR A 134 -21.07 -2.34 0.72
N ASP A 135 -21.94 -2.69 1.67
CA ASP A 135 -22.94 -1.78 2.22
C ASP A 135 -22.28 -0.59 2.93
N SER A 136 -21.21 -0.87 3.68
CA SER A 136 -20.48 0.14 4.47
C SER A 136 -19.72 1.15 3.60
N LEU A 137 -19.36 0.80 2.37
CA LEU A 137 -18.78 1.72 1.38
C LEU A 137 -19.85 2.50 0.59
N GLY A 138 -21.13 2.23 0.81
CA GLY A 138 -22.26 2.90 0.14
C GLY A 138 -22.91 2.06 -0.97
N GLY A 139 -22.58 0.77 -1.04
CA GLY A 139 -23.20 -0.21 -1.94
C GLY A 139 -23.21 0.22 -3.40
N TYR A 140 -24.30 -0.08 -4.10
CA TYR A 140 -24.44 0.16 -5.53
C TYR A 140 -24.14 1.60 -5.95
N GLN A 141 -24.62 2.59 -5.19
CA GLN A 141 -24.43 4.00 -5.54
C GLN A 141 -22.95 4.38 -5.54
N ALA A 142 -22.22 4.02 -4.48
CA ALA A 142 -20.80 4.33 -4.39
C ALA A 142 -19.99 3.67 -5.50
N PHE A 143 -20.38 2.45 -5.90
CA PHE A 143 -19.67 1.66 -6.90
C PHE A 143 -19.95 2.19 -8.31
N ALA A 144 -21.19 2.60 -8.61
CA ALA A 144 -21.57 3.20 -9.88
C ALA A 144 -20.98 4.61 -10.08
N GLN A 145 -20.78 5.36 -9.00
CA GLN A 145 -20.26 6.74 -9.03
C GLN A 145 -18.76 6.82 -8.74
N ASN A 146 -18.08 5.69 -8.51
CA ASN A 146 -16.66 5.68 -8.19
C ASN A 146 -15.85 6.16 -9.40
N PRO A 147 -14.95 7.15 -9.25
CA PRO A 147 -14.11 7.58 -10.36
C PRO A 147 -13.22 6.44 -10.85
N SER A 148 -12.95 6.41 -12.15
CA SER A 148 -11.99 5.47 -12.74
C SER A 148 -10.59 5.72 -12.19
N PHE A 149 -9.72 4.71 -12.27
CA PHE A 149 -8.30 4.85 -11.93
C PHE A 149 -7.63 6.00 -12.69
N GLU A 150 -7.98 6.20 -13.97
CA GLU A 150 -7.43 7.28 -14.81
C GLU A 150 -7.79 8.66 -14.26
N MET A 151 -9.04 8.86 -13.83
CA MET A 151 -9.45 10.12 -13.18
C MET A 151 -8.73 10.33 -11.85
N MET A 152 -8.48 9.26 -11.11
CA MET A 152 -7.66 9.29 -9.89
C MET A 152 -6.21 9.68 -10.22
N TRP A 153 -5.66 9.13 -11.30
CA TRP A 153 -4.27 9.34 -11.72
C TRP A 153 -3.95 10.81 -11.99
N ILE A 154 -4.88 11.52 -12.64
CA ILE A 154 -4.75 12.97 -12.89
C ILE A 154 -4.61 13.74 -11.57
N ALA A 155 -5.26 13.29 -10.50
CA ALA A 155 -5.11 13.88 -9.17
C ALA A 155 -3.79 13.46 -8.48
N PHE A 156 -3.19 12.34 -8.88
CA PHE A 156 -1.99 11.75 -8.26
C PHE A 156 -0.66 12.11 -8.90
N GLU A 157 -0.64 12.50 -10.17
CA GLU A 157 0.59 12.77 -10.92
C GLU A 157 1.52 13.77 -10.18
N ARG A 158 0.91 14.74 -9.48
CA ARG A 158 1.66 15.70 -8.67
C ARG A 158 2.40 15.05 -7.49
N ASP A 159 1.80 14.07 -6.83
CA ASP A 159 2.36 13.44 -5.64
C ASP A 159 3.34 12.31 -5.98
N GLU A 160 3.16 11.63 -7.12
CA GLU A 160 4.13 10.66 -7.63
C GLU A 160 5.52 11.29 -7.76
N LYS A 161 5.61 12.47 -8.39
CA LYS A 161 6.87 13.19 -8.55
C LYS A 161 7.52 13.55 -7.21
N VAL A 162 6.72 13.93 -6.21
CA VAL A 162 7.26 14.26 -4.88
C VAL A 162 7.79 13.01 -4.19
N ILE A 163 7.03 11.91 -4.22
CA ILE A 163 7.42 10.63 -3.63
C ILE A 163 8.72 10.14 -4.27
N ASN A 164 8.81 10.13 -5.60
CA ASN A 164 10.01 9.72 -6.33
C ASN A 164 11.22 10.61 -5.99
N THR A 165 11.03 11.92 -5.83
CA THR A 165 12.11 12.82 -5.39
C THR A 165 12.55 12.51 -3.95
N ALA A 166 11.62 12.20 -3.04
CA ALA A 166 11.95 11.82 -1.66
C ALA A 166 12.68 10.48 -1.59
N VAL A 167 12.27 9.51 -2.40
CA VAL A 167 12.94 8.20 -2.56
C VAL A 167 14.36 8.39 -3.10
N LEU A 168 14.56 9.26 -4.10
CA LEU A 168 15.90 9.57 -4.60
C LEU A 168 16.77 10.23 -3.52
N ALA A 169 16.22 11.16 -2.73
CA ALA A 169 16.93 11.74 -1.60
C ALA A 169 17.35 10.67 -0.58
N MET A 170 16.47 9.71 -0.26
CA MET A 170 16.81 8.55 0.57
C MET A 170 17.91 7.69 -0.05
N THR A 171 17.89 7.48 -1.37
CA THR A 171 18.96 6.78 -2.09
C THR A 171 20.31 7.49 -1.92
N PHE A 172 20.36 8.82 -2.05
CA PHE A 172 21.60 9.57 -1.80
C PHE A 172 22.10 9.39 -0.36
N LEU A 173 21.20 9.47 0.62
CA LEU A 173 21.60 9.29 2.03
C LEU A 173 22.13 7.88 2.30
N HIS A 174 21.51 6.86 1.71
CA HIS A 174 21.96 5.48 1.86
C HIS A 174 23.37 5.29 1.25
N HIS A 175 23.60 5.79 0.02
CA HIS A 175 24.95 5.78 -0.58
C HIS A 175 25.97 6.52 0.29
N ALA A 176 25.62 7.70 0.81
CA ALA A 176 26.53 8.50 1.62
C ALA A 176 26.89 7.80 2.94
N ILE A 177 25.91 7.15 3.59
CA ILE A 177 26.16 6.37 4.80
C ILE A 177 27.10 5.21 4.50
N ASP A 178 26.85 4.45 3.43
CA ASP A 178 27.64 3.27 3.10
C ASP A 178 29.06 3.62 2.67
N GLN A 179 29.26 4.73 1.96
CA GLN A 179 30.57 5.14 1.44
C GLN A 179 31.42 5.92 2.46
N PHE A 180 30.79 6.74 3.31
CA PHE A 180 31.52 7.73 4.13
C PHE A 180 31.49 7.44 5.62
N SER A 181 30.83 6.37 6.07
CA SER A 181 30.94 5.92 7.45
C SER A 181 32.25 5.16 7.65
N VAL A 182 33.27 5.82 8.20
CA VAL A 182 34.56 5.20 8.55
C VAL A 182 34.55 4.80 10.03
N ARG A 183 35.30 3.76 10.41
CA ARG A 183 35.44 3.35 11.82
C ARG A 183 35.78 4.55 12.71
N GLY A 184 34.92 4.81 13.71
CA GLY A 184 35.09 5.90 14.68
C GLY A 184 34.58 7.28 14.23
N ARG A 185 34.16 7.45 12.98
CA ARG A 185 33.55 8.70 12.47
C ARG A 185 32.31 8.37 11.63
N PRO A 186 31.14 8.17 12.27
CA PRO A 186 29.91 7.87 11.55
C PRO A 186 29.48 9.09 10.73
N PHE A 187 29.09 8.87 9.47
CA PHE A 187 28.47 9.91 8.67
C PHE A 187 27.07 10.22 9.23
N ILE A 188 26.79 11.51 9.47
CA ILE A 188 25.49 11.98 9.97
C ILE A 188 24.62 12.40 8.76
N PRO A 189 23.67 11.57 8.29
CA PRO A 189 22.76 11.93 7.21
C PRO A 189 21.83 13.08 7.60
N SER A 190 21.40 13.89 6.63
CA SER A 190 20.30 14.83 6.81
C SER A 190 19.65 15.15 5.47
N LEU A 191 18.37 15.52 5.47
CA LEU A 191 17.69 15.92 4.24
C LEU A 191 18.41 17.07 3.54
N ASN A 192 18.97 18.03 4.30
CA ASN A 192 19.74 19.13 3.74
C ASN A 192 20.95 18.63 2.93
N LYS A 193 21.64 17.57 3.37
CA LYS A 193 22.74 16.98 2.60
C LYS A 193 22.27 16.33 1.29
N ALA A 194 21.12 15.66 1.30
CA ALA A 194 20.54 15.12 0.07
C ALA A 194 20.09 16.24 -0.89
N VAL A 195 19.59 17.36 -0.37
CA VAL A 195 19.21 18.54 -1.15
C VAL A 195 20.43 19.16 -1.86
N LEU A 196 21.62 19.14 -1.26
CA LEU A 196 22.84 19.61 -1.94
C LEU A 196 23.10 18.85 -3.25
N VAL A 197 22.85 17.54 -3.27
CA VAL A 197 22.95 16.73 -4.50
C VAL A 197 21.92 17.17 -5.54
N LEU A 198 20.68 17.45 -5.10
CA LEU A 198 19.60 17.92 -5.97
C LEU A 198 19.87 19.33 -6.52
N ASP A 199 20.52 20.20 -5.73
CA ASP A 199 20.92 21.54 -6.15
C ASP A 199 22.08 21.47 -7.16
N GLU A 200 23.06 20.59 -6.95
CA GLU A 200 24.14 20.32 -7.90
C GLU A 200 23.59 19.73 -9.22
N LEU A 201 22.66 18.78 -9.13
CA LEU A 201 21.92 18.25 -10.29
C LEU A 201 21.20 19.35 -11.06
N LYS A 202 20.67 20.36 -10.38
CA LYS A 202 20.01 21.50 -11.03
C LYS A 202 21.02 22.43 -11.70
N ALA A 203 22.15 22.70 -11.04
CA ALA A 203 23.20 23.59 -11.52
C ALA A 203 23.90 23.04 -12.77
N THR A 204 24.09 21.72 -12.84
CA THR A 204 24.72 21.02 -13.96
C THR A 204 23.88 20.98 -15.24
N LYS A 205 22.63 21.51 -15.23
CA LYS A 205 21.71 21.54 -16.39
C LYS A 205 21.63 20.19 -17.10
N PRO A 206 21.00 19.19 -16.47
CA PRO A 206 20.97 17.84 -16.98
C PRO A 206 20.27 17.80 -18.35
N PRO A 207 20.48 16.74 -19.15
CA PRO A 207 19.92 16.64 -20.50
C PRO A 207 18.39 16.55 -20.55
N PHE A 208 17.72 16.62 -19.40
CA PHE A 208 16.27 16.58 -19.25
C PHE A 208 15.78 17.81 -18.46
N PRO A 209 14.53 18.25 -18.65
CA PRO A 209 13.97 19.36 -17.89
C PRO A 209 13.86 19.01 -16.39
N TYR A 210 14.68 19.65 -15.55
CA TYR A 210 14.76 19.35 -14.12
C TYR A 210 13.38 19.41 -13.42
N LYS A 211 12.56 20.41 -13.74
CA LYS A 211 11.24 20.63 -13.10
C LYS A 211 10.19 19.58 -13.45
N GLU A 212 10.38 18.88 -14.57
CA GLU A 212 9.52 17.77 -14.97
C GLU A 212 9.83 16.53 -14.13
N LYS A 213 11.11 16.31 -13.78
CA LYS A 213 11.54 15.12 -13.03
C LYS A 213 11.54 15.29 -11.51
N TYR A 214 11.88 16.48 -11.00
CA TYR A 214 12.09 16.71 -9.57
C TYR A 214 11.29 17.89 -9.03
N VAL A 215 11.00 17.84 -7.73
CA VAL A 215 10.30 18.93 -7.03
C VAL A 215 11.24 19.97 -6.45
N SER A 216 10.70 21.13 -6.09
CA SER A 216 11.48 22.17 -5.38
C SER A 216 11.91 21.70 -3.99
N ARG A 217 13.00 22.30 -3.49
CA ARG A 217 13.47 22.11 -2.11
C ARG A 217 12.35 22.31 -1.08
N SER A 218 11.59 23.41 -1.19
CA SER A 218 10.50 23.71 -0.24
C SER A 218 9.44 22.62 -0.19
N LEU A 219 9.02 22.12 -1.37
CA LEU A 219 8.01 21.06 -1.46
C LEU A 219 8.54 19.73 -0.93
N LEU A 220 9.81 19.40 -1.19
CA LEU A 220 10.46 18.21 -0.64
C LEU A 220 10.52 18.25 0.89
N HIS A 221 10.98 19.36 1.49
CA HIS A 221 11.02 19.52 2.95
C HIS A 221 9.63 19.44 3.58
N GLN A 222 8.65 20.09 2.96
CA GLN A 222 7.26 20.04 3.43
C GLN A 222 6.77 18.60 3.44
N ARG A 223 6.90 17.86 2.32
CA ARG A 223 6.41 16.47 2.24
C ARG A 223 7.19 15.53 3.15
N TRP A 224 8.51 15.67 3.26
CA TRP A 224 9.33 14.88 4.18
C TRP A 224 8.85 15.02 5.63
N SER A 225 8.62 16.26 6.08
CA SER A 225 8.15 16.54 7.44
C SER A 225 6.73 16.02 7.68
N GLN A 226 5.85 16.15 6.68
CA GLN A 226 4.45 15.73 6.77
C GLN A 226 4.26 14.22 6.74
N ASN A 227 5.16 13.48 6.08
CA ASN A 227 5.01 12.06 5.78
C ASN A 227 6.10 11.18 6.41
N LYS A 228 6.75 11.63 7.49
CA LYS A 228 7.81 10.90 8.21
C LYS A 228 7.51 9.40 8.43
N GLN A 229 6.25 9.08 8.74
CA GLN A 229 5.79 7.72 9.04
C GLN A 229 5.77 6.76 7.84
N THR A 230 5.73 7.26 6.60
CA THR A 230 5.66 6.41 5.39
C THR A 230 6.97 6.36 4.61
N LEU A 231 7.91 7.27 4.87
CA LEU A 231 9.17 7.39 4.12
C LEU A 231 9.98 6.09 4.06
N ALA A 232 10.13 5.38 5.19
CA ALA A 232 10.88 4.12 5.22
C ALA A 232 10.22 3.02 4.37
N LEU A 233 8.89 2.92 4.45
CA LEU A 233 8.12 1.95 3.65
C LEU A 233 8.19 2.29 2.16
N LEU A 234 8.03 3.56 1.78
CA LEU A 234 8.13 3.99 0.39
C LEU A 234 9.54 3.73 -0.18
N TYR A 235 10.58 4.04 0.59
CA TYR A 235 11.95 3.77 0.18
C TYR A 235 12.25 2.26 0.10
N ALA A 236 11.81 1.46 1.07
CA ALA A 236 11.95 0.02 1.02
C ALA A 236 11.22 -0.59 -0.19
N ALA A 237 9.99 -0.14 -0.49
CA ALA A 237 9.20 -0.59 -1.63
C ALA A 237 9.89 -0.32 -2.97
N SER A 238 10.64 0.78 -3.09
CA SER A 238 11.37 1.09 -4.33
C SER A 238 12.46 0.05 -4.62
N THR A 239 12.95 -0.65 -3.61
CA THR A 239 14.05 -1.62 -3.76
C THR A 239 13.59 -3.05 -4.04
N ILE A 240 12.29 -3.33 -3.92
CA ILE A 240 11.71 -4.66 -4.14
C ILE A 240 11.25 -4.75 -5.59
N ARG A 241 11.85 -5.66 -6.36
CA ARG A 241 11.50 -5.90 -7.76
C ARG A 241 10.49 -7.03 -7.87
N ILE A 242 9.42 -6.78 -8.62
CA ILE A 242 8.37 -7.73 -8.95
C ILE A 242 8.21 -7.67 -10.47
N ASN A 243 8.73 -8.70 -11.15
CA ASN A 243 8.88 -8.70 -12.60
C ASN A 243 9.67 -7.47 -13.10
N ARG A 244 9.06 -6.66 -13.97
CA ARG A 244 9.67 -5.46 -14.57
C ARG A 244 9.46 -4.18 -13.75
N LYS A 245 8.62 -4.21 -12.71
CA LYS A 245 8.29 -3.07 -11.87
C LYS A 245 8.84 -3.25 -10.46
N THR A 246 8.90 -2.16 -9.71
CA THR A 246 9.15 -2.18 -8.26
C THR A 246 7.83 -2.22 -7.51
N LEU A 247 7.85 -2.68 -6.25
CA LEU A 247 6.65 -2.63 -5.39
C LEU A 247 6.15 -1.18 -5.25
N LEU A 248 7.06 -0.20 -5.16
CA LEU A 248 6.67 1.22 -5.14
C LEU A 248 5.92 1.61 -6.42
N GLN A 249 6.39 1.22 -7.60
CA GLN A 249 5.70 1.52 -8.85
C GLN A 249 4.31 0.88 -8.90
N LEU A 250 4.17 -0.36 -8.43
CA LEU A 250 2.86 -1.03 -8.37
C LEU A 250 1.90 -0.32 -7.40
N ILE A 251 2.40 0.18 -6.26
CA ILE A 251 1.61 0.99 -5.31
C ILE A 251 1.21 2.33 -5.94
N LEU A 252 2.18 3.02 -6.57
CA LEU A 252 1.94 4.30 -7.22
C LEU A 252 0.88 4.15 -8.30
N ASP A 253 1.05 3.15 -9.19
CA ASP A 253 0.15 2.80 -10.30
C ASP A 253 -1.24 2.28 -9.86
N GLY A 254 -1.49 2.11 -8.56
CA GLY A 254 -2.77 1.61 -8.04
C GLY A 254 -3.00 0.11 -8.20
N PHE A 255 -1.96 -0.66 -8.59
CA PHE A 255 -2.03 -2.11 -8.80
C PHE A 255 -1.64 -2.95 -7.59
N PHE A 256 -1.37 -2.32 -6.43
CA PHE A 256 -1.05 -3.07 -5.22
C PHE A 256 -2.30 -3.77 -4.65
N SER A 257 -2.26 -5.11 -4.66
CA SER A 257 -3.28 -6.02 -4.13
C SER A 257 -2.66 -7.00 -3.14
N TYR A 258 -3.45 -7.58 -2.23
CA TYR A 258 -2.91 -8.55 -1.28
C TYR A 258 -2.56 -9.86 -1.99
N GLU A 259 -3.45 -10.40 -2.82
CA GLU A 259 -3.30 -11.68 -3.53
C GLU A 259 -1.99 -11.77 -4.31
N ASN A 260 -1.64 -10.71 -5.05
CA ASN A 260 -0.45 -10.71 -5.90
C ASN A 260 0.84 -10.32 -5.14
N HIS A 261 0.73 -9.64 -4.00
CA HIS A 261 1.88 -9.00 -3.36
C HIS A 261 2.15 -9.47 -1.92
N GLN A 262 1.30 -10.33 -1.36
CA GLN A 262 1.47 -10.95 -0.04
C GLN A 262 2.88 -11.55 0.16
N PRO A 263 3.49 -12.26 -0.81
CA PRO A 263 4.82 -12.85 -0.63
C PRO A 263 5.93 -11.82 -0.38
N TYR A 264 5.70 -10.55 -0.70
CA TYR A 264 6.68 -9.47 -0.56
C TYR A 264 6.49 -8.62 0.70
N LEU A 265 5.42 -8.82 1.47
CA LEU A 265 5.11 -7.98 2.62
C LEU A 265 6.14 -8.10 3.75
N ASP A 266 6.61 -9.32 4.03
CA ASP A 266 7.61 -9.54 5.09
C ASP A 266 8.94 -8.86 4.75
N ILE A 267 9.49 -9.10 3.55
CA ILE A 267 10.73 -8.47 3.11
C ILE A 267 10.59 -6.94 3.03
N TRP A 268 9.42 -6.43 2.66
CA TRP A 268 9.15 -5.00 2.65
C TRP A 268 9.28 -4.37 4.03
N VAL A 269 8.66 -4.99 5.03
CA VAL A 269 8.72 -4.52 6.41
C VAL A 269 10.12 -4.70 7.00
N CYS A 270 10.80 -5.82 6.75
CA CYS A 270 12.17 -6.06 7.18
C CYS A 270 13.15 -5.02 6.61
N ARG A 271 12.98 -4.64 5.33
CA ARG A 271 13.78 -3.55 4.72
C ARG A 271 13.42 -2.18 5.30
N ALA A 272 12.15 -1.91 5.59
CA ALA A 272 11.76 -0.66 6.26
C ALA A 272 12.36 -0.55 7.68
N ARG A 273 12.46 -1.66 8.43
CA ARG A 273 13.19 -1.70 9.71
C ARG A 273 14.68 -1.40 9.52
N TYR A 274 15.30 -1.96 8.47
CA TYR A 274 16.69 -1.63 8.15
C TYR A 274 16.87 -0.14 7.85
N VAL A 275 15.95 0.49 7.09
CA VAL A 275 15.99 1.93 6.83
C VAL A 275 15.89 2.74 8.13
N ALA A 276 15.00 2.35 9.04
CA ALA A 276 14.87 3.02 10.33
C ALA A 276 16.19 2.97 11.14
N ALA A 277 16.81 1.80 11.25
CA ALA A 277 18.02 1.59 12.05
C ALA A 277 19.30 2.12 11.36
N HIS A 278 19.43 1.95 10.05
CA HIS A 278 20.65 2.28 9.32
C HIS A 278 20.69 3.76 8.88
N ILE A 279 19.54 4.33 8.52
CA ILE A 279 19.43 5.70 8.01
C ILE A 279 18.83 6.62 9.07
N PHE A 280 17.59 6.40 9.49
CA PHE A 280 16.84 7.36 10.32
C PHE A 280 17.44 7.57 11.71
N ALA A 281 17.89 6.51 12.38
CA ALA A 281 18.54 6.59 13.69
C ALA A 281 19.79 7.51 13.68
N ARG A 282 20.41 7.71 12.50
CA ARG A 282 21.60 8.56 12.34
C ARG A 282 21.29 9.98 11.90
N MET A 283 20.03 10.30 11.55
CA MET A 283 19.66 11.61 10.99
C MET A 283 19.50 12.73 12.02
N GLY A 284 19.54 12.41 13.32
CA GLY A 284 19.28 13.37 14.40
C GLY A 284 17.82 13.82 14.50
N ASP A 285 16.90 13.15 13.79
CA ASP A 285 15.44 13.38 13.85
C ASP A 285 14.77 12.11 14.41
N PRO A 286 14.61 11.99 15.75
CA PRO A 286 14.13 10.78 16.39
C PRO A 286 12.69 10.42 15.99
N ASP A 287 11.91 11.38 15.46
CA ASP A 287 10.56 11.11 14.97
C ASP A 287 10.54 10.15 13.79
N LEU A 288 11.55 10.18 12.93
CA LEU A 288 11.60 9.31 11.75
C LEU A 288 11.66 7.84 12.17
N GLU A 289 12.62 7.49 13.02
CA GLU A 289 12.79 6.15 13.54
C GLU A 289 11.59 5.73 14.40
N ARG A 290 11.22 6.55 15.39
CA ARG A 290 10.14 6.25 16.32
C ARG A 290 8.80 6.01 15.62
N LYS A 291 8.42 6.86 14.65
CA LYS A 291 7.16 6.69 13.90
C LYS A 291 7.20 5.46 13.01
N THR A 292 8.35 5.18 12.39
CA THR A 292 8.52 3.98 11.55
C THR A 292 8.39 2.70 12.37
N ILE A 293 9.13 2.58 13.48
CA ILE A 293 9.09 1.39 14.35
C ILE A 293 7.73 1.23 15.03
N SER A 294 7.09 2.33 15.45
CA SER A 294 5.72 2.28 15.99
C SER A 294 4.70 1.73 14.99
N LEU A 295 4.92 1.95 13.68
CA LEU A 295 4.04 1.49 12.62
C LEU A 295 4.30 0.02 12.25
N ILE A 296 5.56 -0.35 12.00
CA ILE A 296 5.93 -1.67 11.45
C ILE A 296 6.29 -2.72 12.52
N GLY A 297 6.35 -2.29 13.77
CA GLY A 297 6.76 -3.12 14.91
C GLY A 297 8.26 -3.44 14.93
N GLY A 298 8.73 -3.96 16.07
CA GLY A 298 10.06 -4.55 16.17
C GLY A 298 10.17 -5.85 15.37
N GLY A 299 11.39 -6.33 15.17
CA GLY A 299 11.65 -7.59 14.47
C GLY A 299 12.97 -7.58 13.70
N HIS A 300 13.17 -8.61 12.88
CA HIS A 300 14.35 -8.71 12.04
C HIS A 300 14.39 -7.57 11.01
N ALA A 301 15.59 -7.04 10.79
CA ALA A 301 15.88 -6.05 9.77
C ALA A 301 16.77 -6.69 8.69
N THR A 302 16.39 -6.52 7.42
CA THR A 302 17.14 -7.09 6.29
C THR A 302 17.88 -5.98 5.56
N ALA A 303 19.21 -6.03 5.61
CA ALA A 303 20.07 -5.11 4.89
C ALA A 303 19.90 -5.25 3.38
N PHE A 304 20.03 -4.14 2.66
CA PHE A 304 20.00 -4.10 1.21
C PHE A 304 20.89 -2.96 0.71
N ALA A 305 21.39 -3.06 -0.52
CA ALA A 305 22.16 -2.00 -1.14
C ALA A 305 21.21 -0.93 -1.74
N PRO A 306 21.60 0.36 -1.72
CA PRO A 306 20.83 1.39 -2.40
C PRO A 306 20.73 1.13 -3.91
N GLN A 307 19.67 1.65 -4.54
CA GLN A 307 19.53 1.62 -5.99
C GLN A 307 20.72 2.33 -6.66
N LYS A 308 21.14 1.83 -7.82
CA LYS A 308 22.19 2.47 -8.62
C LYS A 308 21.73 3.84 -9.08
N LEU A 309 22.56 4.85 -8.83
CA LEU A 309 22.38 6.18 -9.39
C LEU A 309 22.71 6.18 -10.89
N SER A 310 22.03 7.01 -11.67
CA SER A 310 22.44 7.28 -13.05
C SER A 310 23.80 7.98 -13.10
N ILE A 311 24.42 8.06 -14.29
CA ILE A 311 25.71 8.73 -14.48
C ILE A 311 25.66 10.19 -14.00
N VAL A 312 24.58 10.90 -14.34
CA VAL A 312 24.39 12.32 -13.98
C VAL A 312 24.17 12.48 -12.47
N GLU A 313 23.34 11.62 -11.87
CA GLU A 313 23.13 11.60 -10.41
C GLU A 313 24.40 11.23 -9.65
N THR A 314 25.21 10.31 -10.16
CA THR A 314 26.50 9.93 -9.57
C THR A 314 27.49 11.08 -9.59
N ALA A 315 27.58 11.81 -10.71
CA ALA A 315 28.47 12.97 -10.82
C ALA A 315 28.09 14.06 -9.81
N ALA A 316 26.81 14.43 -9.75
CA ALA A 316 26.32 15.41 -8.79
C ALA A 316 26.48 14.96 -7.33
N PHE A 317 26.23 13.67 -7.05
CA PHE A 317 26.45 13.07 -5.73
C PHE A 317 27.91 13.22 -5.29
N ASN A 318 28.85 12.84 -6.15
CA ASN A 318 30.28 12.94 -5.86
C ASN A 318 30.71 14.38 -5.62
N THR A 319 30.26 15.33 -6.45
CA THR A 319 30.58 16.76 -6.27
C THR A 319 30.04 17.29 -4.94
N ALA A 320 28.77 17.03 -4.65
CA ALA A 320 28.12 17.51 -3.43
C ALA A 320 28.76 16.92 -2.17
N PHE A 321 29.03 15.61 -2.13
CA PHE A 321 29.56 14.95 -0.94
C PHE A 321 31.07 15.10 -0.76
N ARG A 322 31.86 15.31 -1.83
CA ARG A 322 33.28 15.69 -1.70
C ARG A 322 33.46 16.97 -0.89
N ASN A 323 32.56 17.94 -1.07
CA ASN A 323 32.59 19.21 -0.35
C ASN A 323 32.14 19.08 1.12
N VAL A 324 31.39 18.05 1.46
CA VAL A 324 30.90 17.80 2.84
C VAL A 324 31.92 17.04 3.69
N ILE A 325 32.85 16.31 3.07
CA ILE A 325 33.84 15.47 3.76
C ILE A 325 35.18 16.19 3.96
N ASN A 326 35.47 17.22 3.14
CA ASN A 326 36.69 18.02 3.24
C ASN A 326 36.60 19.18 4.26
N ILE A 327 35.62 19.15 5.16
CA ILE A 327 35.42 20.09 6.27
C ILE A 327 35.47 19.28 7.58
#